data_AF-A0A166SNC9-F1
#
_entry.id   AF-A0A166SNC9-F1
#
_cell.length_a   1.000
_cell.length_b   1.000
_cell.length_c   1.000
_cell.angle_alpha   90.00
_cell.angle_beta   90.00
_cell.angle_gamma   90.00
#
_symmetry.space_group_name_H-M   'P 1'
#
loop_
_entity.id
_entity.type
_entity.pdbx_description
1 polymer ?
#
loop_
_entity_poly.entity_id
_entity_poly.type
_entity_poly.pdbx_seq_one_letter_code
_entity_poly.pdbx_strand_id
1 'polypeptide(L)' 'MVREWKNLQILECHTDSGGTATVFLQTDGERRRYVLGNGIELHPNGDGSFTEPQKRETLSVSHI' A
#
# COMPACT_ATOMS: atom_id res chain seq x y z
N MET A 1 -10.47 6.93 21.19
CA MET A 1 -11.38 6.57 20.08
C MET A 1 -10.54 5.88 19.02
N VAL A 2 -10.87 4.64 18.66
CA VAL A 2 -10.17 3.93 17.57
C VAL A 2 -10.64 4.56 16.27
N ARG A 3 -9.70 5.09 15.47
CA ARG A 3 -10.04 5.65 14.17
C ARG A 3 -10.43 4.50 13.24
N GLU A 4 -11.67 4.50 12.73
CA GLU A 4 -12.15 3.49 11.80
C GLU A 4 -11.59 3.76 10.39
N TRP A 5 -10.63 2.94 10.00
CA TRP A 5 -10.07 2.98 8.65
C TRP A 5 -10.99 2.24 7.68
N LYS A 6 -11.34 2.89 6.58
CA LYS A 6 -12.15 2.33 5.49
C LYS A 6 -11.30 2.18 4.24
N ASN A 7 -11.45 1.06 3.54
CA ASN A 7 -10.79 0.82 2.26
C ASN A 7 -11.47 1.67 1.17
N LEU A 8 -10.69 2.52 0.50
CA LEU A 8 -11.10 3.29 -0.67
C LEU A 8 -10.77 2.57 -1.98
N GLN A 9 -9.62 1.91 -2.03
CA GLN A 9 -9.14 1.24 -3.24
C GLN A 9 -8.25 0.05 -2.87
N ILE A 10 -8.24 -0.94 -3.75
CA ILE A 10 -7.38 -2.13 -3.68
C ILE A 10 -6.54 -2.13 -4.97
N LEU A 11 -5.23 -2.27 -4.82
CA LEU A 11 -4.23 -2.32 -5.87
C LEU A 11 -3.48 -3.65 -5.78
N GLU A 12 -3.25 -4.29 -6.91
CA GLU A 12 -2.32 -5.41 -7.00
C GLU A 12 -0.98 -4.86 -7.51
N CYS A 13 0.09 -5.14 -6.76
CA CYS A 13 1.43 -4.66 -7.04
C CYS A 13 2.39 -5.84 -7.17
N HIS A 14 3.40 -5.71 -8.02
CA HIS A 14 4.54 -6.62 -8.05
C HIS A 14 5.64 -6.12 -7.10
N THR A 15 6.23 -7.06 -6.39
CA THR A 15 7.47 -6.86 -5.63
C THR A 15 8.67 -7.04 -6.54
N ASP A 16 9.79 -6.38 -6.23
CA ASP A 16 11.07 -6.59 -6.93
C ASP A 16 11.54 -8.06 -6.88
N SER A 17 11.15 -8.78 -5.82
CA SER A 17 11.37 -10.22 -5.66
C SER A 17 10.56 -11.11 -6.61
N GLY A 18 9.71 -10.53 -7.48
CA GLY A 18 8.87 -11.26 -8.43
C GLY A 18 7.55 -11.80 -7.86
N GLY A 19 7.23 -11.51 -6.60
CA GLY A 19 5.94 -11.82 -5.99
C GLY A 19 4.87 -10.76 -6.27
N THR A 20 3.62 -11.07 -5.94
CA THR A 20 2.50 -10.11 -5.92
C THR A 20 2.12 -9.74 -4.49
N ALA A 21 1.70 -8.50 -4.29
CA ALA A 21 1.24 -7.97 -3.02
C ALA A 21 0.02 -7.07 -3.22
N THR A 22 -0.93 -7.17 -2.30
CA THR A 22 -2.14 -6.35 -2.32
C THR A 22 -1.96 -5.12 -1.45
N VAL A 23 -2.12 -3.94 -2.06
CA VAL A 23 -2.07 -2.63 -1.40
C VAL A 23 -3.47 -2.05 -1.29
N PHE A 24 -3.83 -1.58 -0.10
CA PHE A 24 -5.11 -0.95 0.22
C PHE A 24 -4.88 0.53 0.47
N LEU A 25 -5.56 1.38 -0.29
CA LEU A 25 -5.70 2.79 0.07
C LEU A 25 -6.81 2.89 1.12
N GLN A 26 -6.48 3.37 2.31
CA GLN A 26 -7.42 3.55 3.41
C GLN A 26 -7.62 5.02 3.77
N THR A 27 -8.79 5.34 4.31
CA THR A 27 -9.08 6.65 4.92
C THR A 27 -9.77 6.50 6.26
N ASP A 28 -9.49 7.38 7.20
CA ASP A 28 -10.24 7.55 8.45
C ASP A 28 -11.21 8.74 8.40
N GLY A 29 -11.32 9.40 7.24
CA GLY A 29 -12.09 10.63 7.02
C GLY A 29 -11.25 11.90 7.02
N GLU A 30 -10.08 11.90 7.69
CA GLU A 30 -9.16 13.04 7.74
C GLU A 30 -7.84 12.75 7.02
N ARG A 31 -7.38 11.51 7.11
CA ARG A 31 -6.07 11.04 6.65
C ARG A 31 -6.25 9.92 5.64
N ARG A 32 -5.27 9.80 4.76
CA ARG A 32 -5.15 8.68 3.82
C ARG A 32 -3.84 7.98 4.04
N ARG A 33 -3.84 6.66 3.91
CA ARG A 33 -2.64 5.82 3.97
C ARG A 33 -2.73 4.67 3.00
N TYR A 34 -1.58 4.19 2.54
CA TYR A 34 -1.48 2.94 1.80
C TYR A 34 -1.01 1.85 2.76
N VAL A 35 -1.67 0.70 2.78
CA VAL A 35 -1.28 -0.42 3.63
C VAL A 35 -1.26 -1.72 2.84
N LEU A 36 -0.37 -2.63 3.20
CA LEU A 36 -0.43 -4.01 2.70
C LEU A 36 -1.59 -4.78 3.34
N GLY A 37 -1.96 -5.93 2.78
CA GLY A 37 -2.98 -6.82 3.36
C GLY A 37 -2.69 -7.31 4.77
N ASN A 38 -1.43 -7.24 5.21
CA ASN A 38 -1.00 -7.52 6.58
C ASN A 38 -1.05 -6.29 7.51
N GLY A 39 -1.53 -5.13 7.02
CA GLY A 39 -1.68 -3.89 7.78
C GLY A 39 -0.43 -3.02 7.88
N ILE A 40 0.69 -3.39 7.24
CA ILE A 40 1.91 -2.57 7.21
C ILE A 40 1.69 -1.35 6.33
N GLU A 41 1.99 -0.16 6.86
CA GLU A 41 1.90 1.10 6.11
C GLU A 41 3.06 1.25 5.11
N LEU A 42 2.71 1.71 3.90
CA LEU A 42 3.63 1.91 2.78
C LEU A 42 3.86 3.39 2.51
N HIS A 43 5.08 3.71 2.08
CA HIS A 43 5.42 5.06 1.61
C HIS A 43 5.32 5.14 0.08
N PRO A 44 4.47 6.01 -0.48
CA PRO A 44 4.43 6.24 -1.92
C PRO A 44 5.70 6.99 -2.38
N ASN A 45 6.33 6.51 -3.45
CA ASN A 45 7.60 7.06 -3.97
C ASN A 45 7.41 8.16 -5.05
N GLY A 46 6.17 8.43 -5.45
CA GLY A 46 5.80 9.50 -6.41
C GLY A 46 5.82 9.07 -7.89
N ASP A 47 6.49 7.98 -8.22
CA ASP A 47 6.51 7.33 -9.54
C ASP A 47 5.41 6.28 -9.73
N GLY A 48 4.53 6.11 -8.73
CA GLY A 48 3.51 5.06 -8.70
C GLY A 48 3.98 3.77 -8.04
N SER A 49 5.23 3.71 -7.54
CA SER A 49 5.70 2.64 -6.66
C SER A 49 5.52 3.00 -5.18
N PHE A 50 5.60 1.98 -4.33
CA PHE A 50 5.52 2.08 -2.88
C PHE A 50 6.71 1.38 -2.23
N THR A 51 7.21 1.93 -1.13
CA THR A 51 8.29 1.31 -0.32
C THR A 51 7.72 0.76 0.97
N GLU A 52 7.98 -0.52 1.24
CA GLU A 52 7.73 -1.11 2.55
C GLU A 52 8.90 -0.77 3.50
N PRO A 53 8.68 0.02 4.56
CA PRO A 53 9.77 0.50 5.41
C PRO A 53 10.49 -0.62 6.18
N GLN A 54 9.82 -1.75 6.43
CA GLN A 54 10.39 -2.87 7.19
C GLN A 54 11.34 -3.73 6.36
N LYS A 55 11.00 -4.03 5.11
CA LYS A 55 11.84 -4.84 4.22
C LYS A 55 12.70 -4.06 3.25
N ARG A 56 12.47 -2.74 3.11
CA ARG A 56 13.02 -1.92 2.00
C ARG A 56 12.70 -2.52 0.62
N GLU A 57 11.57 -3.20 0.53
CA GLU A 57 11.08 -3.78 -0.71
C GLU A 57 10.23 -2.73 -1.44
N THR A 58 10.47 -2.60 -2.74
CA THR A 58 9.71 -1.71 -3.61
C THR A 58 8.59 -2.51 -4.28
N LEU A 59 7.40 -1.92 -4.27
CA LEU A 59 6.16 -2.44 -4.80
C LEU A 59 5.71 -1.55 -5.96
N SER A 60 5.54 -2.12 -7.15
CA SER A 60 5.09 -1.38 -8.32
C SER A 60 3.69 -1.83 -8.73
N VAL A 61 2.79 -0.88 -9.01
CA VAL A 61 1.43 -1.20 -9.45
C VAL A 61 1.49 -1.97 -10.77
N SER A 62 0.82 -3.12 -10.81
CA SER A 62 0.63 -3.87 -12.04
C SER A 62 -0.41 -3.15 -12.88
N HIS A 63 -0.01 -2.54 -14.01
CA HIS A 63 -0.99 -2.10 -15.00
C HIS A 63 -1.68 -3.36 -15.56
N ILE A 64 -2.99 -3.46 -15.34
CA ILE A 64 -3.87 -4.42 -16.03
C ILE A 64 -4.36 -3.79 -17.32
#